data_AF-A0AAD0DDP1-F1
#
_entry.id   AF-A0AAD0DDP1-F1
#
_cell.length_a   1.000
_cell.length_b   1.000
_cell.length_c   1.000
_cell.angle_alpha   90.00
_cell.angle_beta   90.00
_cell.angle_gamma   90.00
#
_symmetry.space_group_name_H-M   'P 1'
#
loop_
_entity.id
_entity.type
_entity.pdbx_description
1 polymer ?
#
loop_
_entity_poly.entity_id
_entity_poly.type
_entity_poly.pdbx_seq_one_letter_code
_entity_poly.pdbx_strand_id
1 'polypeptide(L)'
;MTTIPTLTYPQSDEQVIPPSLTMPLSAAADLFEVADRCAALVSVLIETDDSASRTALYEGLLRALQQLRERCDAALPPHLIAQLIQGETLTSCMPDCWQETAPQVDYALALVQAILGGTLPASVEKELAGLLHDLVWLLNEFVKEPYITVH
;
A
#
# COMPACT_ATOMS: atom_id res chain seq x y z
N MET A 1 29.01 28.14 38.50
CA MET A 1 28.23 26.89 38.50
C MET A 1 26.99 27.15 37.66
N THR A 2 26.97 26.64 36.42
CA THR A 2 25.89 26.88 35.46
C THR A 2 25.03 25.62 35.44
N THR A 3 23.77 25.73 35.87
CA THR A 3 22.82 24.63 35.88
C THR A 3 22.29 24.39 34.46
N ILE A 4 22.57 23.21 33.92
CA ILE A 4 22.05 22.75 32.64
C ILE A 4 20.59 22.32 32.86
N PRO A 5 19.60 22.86 32.12
CA PRO A 5 18.24 22.35 32.21
C PRO A 5 18.21 20.96 31.57
N THR A 6 17.73 19.98 32.34
CA THR A 6 17.42 18.65 31.84
C THR A 6 16.25 18.80 30.86
N LEU A 7 16.53 18.65 29.58
CA LEU A 7 15.51 18.51 28.54
C LEU A 7 14.80 17.18 28.78
N THR A 8 13.63 17.25 29.40
CA THR A 8 12.67 16.14 29.41
C THR A 8 12.17 15.98 27.97
N TYR A 9 12.79 15.08 27.21
CA TYR A 9 12.23 14.59 25.96
C TYR A 9 10.88 13.92 26.29
N PRO A 10 9.76 14.27 25.63
CA PRO A 10 8.58 13.43 25.67
C PRO A 10 8.94 12.12 24.98
N GLN A 11 9.04 11.07 25.79
CA GLN A 11 9.14 9.70 25.36
C GLN A 11 7.80 9.33 24.73
N SER A 12 7.71 9.52 23.42
CA SER A 12 6.59 9.07 22.59
C SER A 12 7.13 8.24 21.44
N ASP A 13 7.85 7.18 21.80
CA ASP A 13 8.02 5.97 20.97
C ASP A 13 6.80 5.06 21.21
N GLU A 14 5.61 5.61 21.04
CA GLU A 14 4.44 4.78 20.79
C GLU A 14 4.33 4.77 19.27
N GLN A 15 4.54 3.62 18.65
CA GLN A 15 4.21 3.38 17.25
C GLN A 15 2.70 3.55 17.07
N VAL A 16 2.25 4.81 17.08
CA VAL A 16 0.86 5.16 16.87
C VAL A 16 0.64 4.96 15.39
N ILE A 17 0.04 3.82 15.03
CA ILE A 17 -0.57 3.67 13.72
C ILE A 17 -1.42 4.92 13.49
N PRO A 18 -1.16 5.72 12.44
CA PRO A 18 -1.92 6.94 12.25
C PRO A 18 -3.40 6.55 12.16
N PRO A 19 -4.30 7.16 12.94
CA PRO A 19 -5.72 6.77 12.96
C PRO A 19 -6.39 6.97 11.61
N SER A 20 -5.81 7.85 10.78
CA SER A 20 -6.20 8.03 9.40
C SER A 20 -6.02 6.76 8.57
N LEU A 21 -5.13 5.82 8.97
CA LEU A 21 -4.69 4.61 8.27
C LEU A 21 -5.63 3.40 8.41
N THR A 22 -6.34 3.32 9.52
CA THR A 22 -7.28 2.22 9.82
C THR A 22 -8.74 2.57 9.46
N MET A 23 -9.04 3.87 9.38
CA MET A 23 -10.34 4.38 8.94
C MET A 23 -10.60 4.01 7.47
N PRO A 24 -11.83 3.57 7.10
CA PRO A 24 -12.18 3.31 5.71
C PRO A 24 -12.01 4.58 4.86
N LEU A 25 -11.42 4.40 3.67
CA LEU A 25 -11.27 5.47 2.71
C LEU A 25 -12.64 5.87 2.13
N SER A 26 -12.78 7.14 1.77
CA SER A 26 -14.01 7.64 1.15
C SER A 26 -14.32 6.86 -0.13
N ALA A 27 -15.60 6.58 -0.39
CA ALA A 27 -16.03 5.97 -1.65
C ALA A 27 -15.77 6.87 -2.88
N ALA A 28 -15.40 8.14 -2.66
CA ALA A 28 -14.99 9.08 -3.70
C ALA A 28 -13.48 9.02 -4.03
N ALA A 29 -12.69 8.25 -3.28
CA ALA A 29 -11.26 8.17 -3.50
C ALA A 29 -10.92 7.55 -4.86
N ASP A 30 -9.91 8.13 -5.50
CA ASP A 30 -9.44 7.72 -6.82
C ASP A 30 -8.44 6.56 -6.74
N LEU A 31 -8.04 6.03 -7.90
CA LEU A 31 -7.14 4.88 -7.99
C LEU A 31 -5.79 5.15 -7.30
N PHE A 32 -5.25 6.37 -7.41
CA PHE A 32 -3.93 6.72 -6.87
C PHE A 32 -4.00 6.88 -5.36
N GLU A 33 -5.04 7.53 -4.84
CA GLU A 33 -5.26 7.66 -3.40
C GLU A 33 -5.39 6.29 -2.72
N VAL A 34 -6.10 5.35 -3.36
CA VAL A 34 -6.24 3.98 -2.85
C VAL A 34 -4.91 3.23 -2.92
N ALA A 35 -4.13 3.40 -4.00
CA ALA A 35 -2.81 2.77 -4.12
C ALA A 35 -1.79 3.32 -3.11
N ASP A 36 -1.75 4.64 -2.92
CA ASP A 36 -0.93 5.30 -1.90
C ASP A 36 -1.30 4.81 -0.50
N ARG A 37 -2.60 4.60 -0.28
CA ARG A 37 -3.06 4.04 0.97
C ARG A 37 -2.58 2.62 1.19
N CYS A 38 -2.63 1.77 0.17
CA CYS A 38 -2.09 0.41 0.26
C CYS A 38 -0.59 0.45 0.58
N ALA A 39 0.19 1.30 -0.10
CA ALA A 39 1.62 1.48 0.14
C ALA A 39 1.90 1.94 1.59
N ALA A 40 1.18 2.95 2.09
CA ALA A 40 1.33 3.41 3.46
C ALA A 40 0.98 2.32 4.49
N LEU A 41 -0.05 1.51 4.22
CA LEU A 41 -0.43 0.37 5.07
C LEU A 41 0.66 -0.68 5.17
N VAL A 42 1.24 -1.11 4.04
CA VAL A 42 2.32 -2.10 4.06
C VAL A 42 3.60 -1.57 4.69
N SER A 43 3.93 -0.29 4.51
CA SER A 43 5.12 0.30 5.14
C SER A 43 5.00 0.34 6.66
N VAL A 44 3.85 0.77 7.20
CA VAL A 44 3.60 0.74 8.65
C VAL A 44 3.58 -0.70 9.19
N LEU A 45 3.14 -1.66 8.38
CA LEU A 45 3.08 -3.07 8.77
C LEU A 45 4.47 -3.69 8.98
N ILE A 46 5.48 -3.27 8.22
CA ILE A 46 6.87 -3.70 8.41
C ILE A 46 7.42 -3.17 9.75
N GLU A 47 7.04 -1.96 10.13
CA GLU A 47 7.50 -1.32 11.36
C GLU A 47 6.76 -1.86 12.60
N THR A 48 5.56 -2.40 12.45
CA THR A 48 4.69 -2.82 13.58
C THR A 48 5.02 -4.23 14.07
N ASP A 49 5.46 -4.33 15.34
CA ASP A 49 5.72 -5.60 16.03
C ASP A 49 4.49 -6.19 16.76
N ASP A 50 3.54 -5.33 17.17
CA ASP A 50 2.37 -5.78 17.95
C ASP A 50 1.36 -6.58 17.09
N SER A 51 1.03 -7.79 17.55
CA SER A 51 0.15 -8.72 16.82
C SER A 51 -1.28 -8.20 16.59
N ALA A 52 -1.85 -7.48 17.56
CA ALA A 52 -3.22 -6.95 17.44
C ALA A 52 -3.25 -5.79 16.43
N SER A 53 -2.25 -4.91 16.50
CA SER A 53 -2.03 -3.80 15.58
C SER A 53 -1.78 -4.28 14.16
N ARG A 54 -0.94 -5.31 13.96
CA ARG A 54 -0.71 -5.94 12.66
C ARG A 54 -1.99 -6.51 12.05
N THR A 55 -2.82 -7.17 12.85
CA THR A 55 -4.09 -7.74 12.36
C THR A 55 -5.01 -6.64 11.85
N ALA A 56 -5.17 -5.55 12.61
CA ALA A 56 -5.99 -4.40 12.20
C ALA A 56 -5.44 -3.73 10.91
N LEU A 57 -4.11 -3.67 10.76
CA LEU A 57 -3.45 -3.16 9.55
C LEU A 57 -3.71 -4.08 8.34
N TYR A 58 -3.57 -5.39 8.50
CA TYR A 58 -3.88 -6.35 7.43
C TYR A 58 -5.36 -6.31 7.02
N GLU A 59 -6.28 -6.16 7.96
CA GLU A 59 -7.71 -5.97 7.66
C GLU A 59 -7.96 -4.64 6.92
N GLY A 60 -7.25 -3.58 7.29
CA GLY A 60 -7.27 -2.30 6.59
C GLY A 60 -6.74 -2.42 5.16
N LEU A 61 -5.62 -3.13 4.99
CA LEU A 61 -5.00 -3.40 3.70
C LEU A 61 -5.90 -4.25 2.81
N LEU A 62 -6.54 -5.27 3.36
CA LEU A 62 -7.49 -6.11 2.62
C LEU A 62 -8.63 -5.26 2.04
N ARG A 63 -9.21 -4.35 2.84
CA ARG A 63 -10.26 -3.43 2.38
C ARG A 63 -9.74 -2.47 1.30
N ALA A 64 -8.56 -1.90 1.49
CA ALA A 64 -7.96 -0.98 0.51
C ALA A 64 -7.66 -1.69 -0.83
N LEU A 65 -7.13 -2.92 -0.79
CA LEU A 65 -6.88 -3.73 -1.98
C LEU A 65 -8.18 -4.13 -2.70
N GLN A 66 -9.26 -4.43 -1.96
CA GLN A 66 -10.57 -4.69 -2.57
C GLN A 66 -11.10 -3.45 -3.30
N GLN A 67 -10.97 -2.26 -2.70
CA GLN A 67 -11.30 -1.01 -3.37
C GLN A 67 -10.42 -0.78 -4.61
N LEU A 68 -9.12 -1.08 -4.51
CA LEU A 68 -8.20 -0.95 -5.64
C LEU A 68 -8.65 -1.85 -6.80
N ARG A 69 -9.03 -3.10 -6.49
CA ARG A 69 -9.51 -4.07 -7.47
C ARG A 69 -10.75 -3.59 -8.21
N GLU A 70 -11.73 -3.06 -7.48
CA GLU A 70 -12.94 -2.47 -8.07
C GLU A 70 -12.63 -1.30 -8.99
N ARG A 71 -11.59 -0.51 -8.67
CA ARG A 71 -11.14 0.63 -9.47
C ARG A 71 -10.34 0.22 -10.70
N CYS A 72 -9.62 -0.89 -10.66
CA CYS A 72 -8.94 -1.44 -11.84
C CYS A 72 -9.92 -1.82 -12.95
N ASP A 73 -11.12 -2.29 -12.61
CA ASP A 73 -12.15 -2.65 -13.59
C ASP A 73 -13.00 -1.43 -14.05
N ALA A 74 -12.87 -0.30 -13.35
CA ALA A 74 -13.61 0.93 -13.64
C ALA A 74 -12.87 1.82 -14.66
N ALA A 75 -13.63 2.62 -15.41
CA ALA A 75 -13.03 3.63 -16.28
C ALA A 75 -12.27 4.68 -15.45
N LEU A 76 -11.02 4.96 -15.85
CA LEU A 76 -10.20 5.99 -15.22
C LEU A 76 -10.86 7.38 -15.36
N PRO A 77 -10.93 8.17 -14.28
CA PRO A 77 -11.48 9.51 -14.34
C PRO A 77 -10.58 10.46 -15.15
N PRO A 78 -11.13 11.51 -15.79
CA PRO A 78 -10.38 12.36 -16.73
C PRO A 78 -9.15 13.05 -16.13
N HIS A 79 -9.18 13.38 -14.84
CA HIS A 79 -8.05 14.03 -14.17
C HIS A 79 -6.86 13.10 -13.95
N LEU A 80 -7.10 11.79 -13.78
CA LEU A 80 -6.01 10.79 -13.72
C LEU A 80 -5.42 10.58 -15.11
N ILE A 81 -6.27 10.46 -16.14
CA ILE A 81 -5.80 10.35 -17.53
C ILE A 81 -4.91 11.56 -17.90
N ALA A 82 -5.33 12.77 -17.53
CA ALA A 82 -4.53 13.97 -17.77
C ALA A 82 -3.14 13.93 -17.10
N GLN A 83 -3.06 13.43 -15.86
CA GLN A 83 -1.79 13.24 -15.16
C GLN A 83 -0.91 12.18 -15.84
N LEU A 84 -1.52 11.08 -16.28
CA LEU A 84 -0.83 9.98 -16.94
C LEU A 84 -0.34 10.33 -18.34
N ILE A 85 -0.96 11.29 -19.03
CA ILE A 85 -0.50 11.75 -20.35
C ILE A 85 0.60 12.83 -20.24
N GLN A 86 0.73 13.51 -19.09
CA GLN A 86 1.71 14.59 -18.90
C GLN A 86 3.13 14.11 -18.60
N GLY A 87 3.32 12.83 -18.25
CA GLY A 87 4.62 12.30 -17.85
C GLY A 87 5.60 12.10 -19.01
N GLU A 88 6.89 12.26 -18.72
CA GLU A 88 7.97 11.88 -19.64
C GLU A 88 8.02 10.35 -19.81
N THR A 89 8.41 9.89 -21.00
CA THR A 89 8.49 8.46 -21.31
C THR A 89 9.54 7.78 -20.43
N LEU A 90 9.09 6.95 -19.50
CA LEU A 90 9.93 6.10 -18.68
C LEU A 90 9.73 4.64 -19.07
N THR A 91 10.82 3.85 -18.98
CA THR A 91 10.71 2.40 -19.01
C THR A 91 9.86 1.97 -17.82
N SER A 92 8.80 1.20 -18.09
CA SER A 92 7.93 0.69 -17.02
C SER A 92 8.75 -0.05 -15.96
N CYS A 93 8.40 0.16 -14.69
CA CYS A 93 8.92 -0.59 -13.55
C CYS A 93 8.48 -2.05 -13.58
N MET A 94 7.45 -2.38 -14.38
CA MET A 94 6.93 -3.72 -14.53
C MET A 94 7.35 -4.38 -15.85
N PRO A 95 7.77 -5.67 -15.79
CA PRO A 95 7.93 -6.48 -16.99
C PRO A 95 6.63 -6.57 -17.79
N ASP A 96 6.72 -6.70 -19.11
CA ASP A 96 5.55 -6.76 -20.01
C ASP A 96 4.54 -7.85 -19.63
N CYS A 97 5.02 -9.00 -19.12
CA CYS A 97 4.16 -10.10 -18.69
C CYS A 97 3.37 -9.83 -17.40
N TRP A 98 3.61 -8.70 -16.74
CA TRP A 98 2.99 -8.31 -15.48
C TRP A 98 2.20 -7.00 -15.59
N GLN A 99 2.12 -6.33 -16.73
CA GLN A 99 1.47 -5.01 -16.86
C GLN A 99 -0.07 -5.01 -16.67
N GLU A 100 -0.68 -6.16 -16.42
CA GLU A 100 -2.10 -6.23 -16.04
C GLU A 100 -2.24 -5.97 -14.52
N THR A 101 -2.85 -4.84 -14.15
CA THR A 101 -3.01 -4.45 -12.72
C THR A 101 -3.94 -5.39 -11.96
N ALA A 102 -5.04 -5.82 -12.58
CA ALA A 102 -6.06 -6.69 -11.99
C ALA A 102 -5.48 -7.97 -11.32
N PRO A 103 -4.74 -8.85 -12.03
CA PRO A 103 -4.19 -10.05 -11.42
C PRO A 103 -3.15 -9.75 -10.32
N GLN A 104 -2.39 -8.66 -10.42
CA GLN A 104 -1.46 -8.27 -9.37
C GLN A 104 -2.17 -7.91 -8.06
N VAL A 105 -3.29 -7.17 -8.14
CA VAL A 105 -4.12 -6.87 -6.97
C VAL A 105 -4.73 -8.16 -6.41
N ASP A 106 -5.15 -9.09 -7.27
CA ASP A 106 -5.66 -10.40 -6.85
C ASP A 106 -4.59 -11.23 -6.11
N TYR A 107 -3.32 -11.17 -6.54
CA TYR A 107 -2.21 -11.79 -5.84
C TYR A 107 -1.96 -11.15 -4.46
N ALA A 108 -1.98 -9.81 -4.37
CA ALA A 108 -1.85 -9.11 -3.10
C ALA A 108 -2.98 -9.47 -2.13
N LEU A 109 -4.22 -9.56 -2.61
CA LEU A 109 -5.37 -10.01 -1.82
C LEU A 109 -5.17 -11.42 -1.27
N ALA A 110 -4.75 -12.36 -2.12
CA ALA A 110 -4.49 -13.73 -1.72
C ALA A 110 -3.38 -13.83 -0.66
N LEU A 111 -2.31 -13.03 -0.78
CA LEU A 111 -1.22 -12.97 0.20
C LEU A 111 -1.71 -12.47 1.56
N VAL A 112 -2.47 -11.36 1.59
CA VAL A 112 -3.03 -10.81 2.84
C VAL A 112 -3.95 -11.84 3.51
N GLN A 113 -4.82 -12.50 2.74
CA GLN A 113 -5.72 -13.54 3.26
C GLN A 113 -4.95 -14.74 3.81
N ALA A 114 -3.89 -15.18 3.13
CA ALA A 114 -3.06 -16.29 3.59
C ALA A 114 -2.35 -15.96 4.91
N ILE A 115 -1.83 -14.74 5.04
CA ILE A 115 -1.18 -14.26 6.26
C ILE A 115 -2.20 -14.15 7.41
N LEU A 116 -3.35 -13.49 7.18
CA LEU A 116 -4.43 -13.36 8.17
C LEU A 116 -5.01 -14.70 8.60
N GLY A 117 -4.94 -15.72 7.75
CA GLY A 117 -5.38 -17.08 8.08
C GLY A 117 -4.62 -17.70 9.25
N GLY A 118 -3.43 -17.20 9.59
CA GLY A 118 -2.69 -17.61 10.80
C GLY A 118 -2.25 -19.08 10.83
N THR A 119 -2.27 -19.76 9.69
CA THR A 119 -1.90 -21.18 9.56
C THR A 119 -0.45 -21.40 9.09
N LEU A 120 0.24 -20.32 8.74
CA LEU A 120 1.58 -20.35 8.17
C LEU A 120 2.66 -20.46 9.26
N PRO A 121 3.77 -21.16 9.01
CA PRO A 121 4.96 -21.05 9.85
C PRO A 121 5.49 -19.61 9.86
N ALA A 122 6.00 -19.14 11.00
CA ALA A 122 6.49 -17.76 11.16
C ALA A 122 7.56 -17.34 10.12
N SER A 123 8.41 -18.28 9.69
CA SER A 123 9.38 -18.01 8.63
C SER A 123 8.71 -17.74 7.29
N VAL A 124 7.67 -18.49 6.95
CA VAL A 124 6.92 -18.31 5.70
C VAL A 124 6.09 -17.04 5.76
N GLU A 125 5.42 -16.77 6.87
CA GLU A 125 4.65 -15.54 7.07
C GLU A 125 5.51 -14.30 6.86
N LYS A 126 6.73 -14.30 7.41
CA LYS A 126 7.68 -13.19 7.24
C LYS A 126 8.04 -12.95 5.77
N GLU A 127 8.37 -14.01 5.03
CA GLU A 127 8.72 -13.89 3.60
C GLU A 127 7.51 -13.43 2.78
N LEU A 128 6.30 -13.94 3.07
CA LEU A 128 5.08 -13.49 2.39
C LEU A 128 4.72 -12.04 2.71
N ALA A 129 4.96 -11.58 3.94
CA ALA A 129 4.77 -10.18 4.31
C ALA A 129 5.74 -9.26 3.56
N GLY A 130 7.00 -9.68 3.39
CA GLY A 130 7.98 -8.97 2.56
C GLY A 130 7.57 -8.91 1.08
N LEU A 131 7.16 -10.06 0.51
CA LEU A 131 6.67 -10.12 -0.87
C LEU A 131 5.43 -9.23 -1.08
N LEU A 132 4.50 -9.25 -0.13
CA LEU A 132 3.31 -8.40 -0.16
C LEU A 132 3.69 -6.90 -0.17
N HIS A 133 4.65 -6.50 0.67
CA HIS A 133 5.15 -5.13 0.67
C HIS A 133 5.69 -4.73 -0.70
N ASP A 134 6.60 -5.53 -1.26
CA ASP A 134 7.25 -5.22 -2.54
C ASP A 134 6.23 -5.18 -3.69
N LEU A 135 5.27 -6.11 -3.70
CA LEU A 135 4.20 -6.15 -4.70
C LEU A 135 3.30 -4.91 -4.63
N VAL A 136 2.88 -4.51 -3.42
CA VAL A 136 2.03 -3.32 -3.23
C VAL A 136 2.79 -2.04 -3.59
N TRP A 137 4.08 -1.97 -3.27
CA TRP A 137 4.93 -0.85 -3.65
C TRP A 137 5.07 -0.74 -5.17
N LEU A 138 5.34 -1.86 -5.84
CA LEU A 138 5.46 -1.93 -7.29
C LEU A 138 4.13 -1.57 -7.98
N LEU A 139 3.01 -2.05 -7.43
CA LEU A 139 1.67 -1.66 -7.88
C LEU A 139 1.44 -0.15 -7.77
N ASN A 140 1.82 0.47 -6.65
CA ASN A 140 1.64 1.90 -6.43
C ASN A 140 2.41 2.75 -7.44
N GLU A 141 3.65 2.35 -7.76
CA GLU A 141 4.43 3.00 -8.81
C GLU A 141 3.80 2.77 -10.18
N PHE A 142 3.47 1.51 -10.50
CA PHE A 142 2.93 1.12 -11.80
C PHE A 142 1.63 1.83 -12.16
N VAL A 143 0.67 1.95 -11.23
CA VAL A 143 -0.62 2.62 -11.53
C VAL A 143 -0.46 4.11 -11.84
N LYS A 144 0.66 4.72 -11.45
CA LYS A 144 0.99 6.13 -11.70
C LYS A 144 1.88 6.33 -12.92
N GLU A 145 2.28 5.25 -13.59
CA GLU A 145 3.12 5.34 -14.77
C GLU A 145 2.38 5.96 -15.95
N PRO A 146 3.01 6.92 -16.66
CA PRO A 146 2.36 7.61 -17.74
C PRO A 146 1.98 6.67 -18.89
N TYR A 147 0.72 6.75 -19.34
CA TYR A 147 0.23 5.95 -20.48
C TYR A 147 0.69 6.55 -21.80
N ILE A 148 1.19 5.70 -22.69
CA ILE A 148 1.45 6.08 -24.07
C ILE A 148 0.11 6.20 -24.80
N THR A 149 -0.31 7.41 -25.18
CA THR A 149 -1.19 7.54 -26.34
C THR A 149 -0.31 7.40 -27.58
N VAL A 150 -0.08 6.17 -28.05
CA VAL A 150 0.48 5.97 -29.38
C VAL A 150 -0.64 6.35 -30.36
N HIS A 151 -0.67 7.62 -30.75
CA HIS A 151 -1.45 8.09 -31.90
C HIS A 151 -0.57 8.16 -33.14
#